data_AF-A0A925X9M2-F1
#
_entry.id   AF-A0A925X9M2-F1
#
_cell.length_a   1.000
_cell.length_b   1.000
_cell.length_c   1.000
_cell.angle_alpha   90.00
_cell.angle_beta   90.00
_cell.angle_gamma   90.00
#
_symmetry.space_group_name_H-M   'P 1'
#
loop_
_entity.id
_entity.type
_entity.pdbx_description
1 polymer ?
#
loop_
_entity_poly.entity_id
_entity_poly.type
_entity_poly.pdbx_seq_one_letter_code
_entity_poly.pdbx_strand_id
1 'polypeptide(L)'
;PDWPAYKKYFMHGTSHHMGLDTHDYGKLTEPMQANMVFTVEPGIYIPDEGFGIRLEDNVVVQETGEPFNLMRNIPIEIDEIETLMNS
;
A
#
# COMPACT_ATOMS: atom_id res chain seq x y z
N PRO A 1 11.15 21.95 9.30
CA PRO A 1 12.21 20.94 9.53
C PRO A 1 12.64 20.32 8.20
N ASP A 2 13.92 20.02 8.06
CA ASP A 2 14.47 19.40 6.84
C ASP A 2 13.97 17.95 6.64
N TRP A 3 13.38 17.37 7.69
CA TRP A 3 12.75 16.05 7.69
C TRP A 3 11.24 16.15 7.95
N PRO A 4 10.37 15.55 7.12
CA PRO A 4 8.92 15.61 7.32
C PRO A 4 8.48 15.01 8.65
N ALA A 5 7.54 15.65 9.35
CA ALA A 5 7.09 15.21 10.68
C ALA A 5 6.52 13.78 10.69
N TYR A 6 5.83 13.38 9.61
CA TYR A 6 5.25 12.04 9.50
C TYR A 6 6.31 10.92 9.46
N LYS A 7 7.53 11.22 9.01
CA LYS A 7 8.60 10.22 8.90
C LYS A 7 9.03 9.63 10.26
N LYS A 8 8.64 10.27 11.37
CA LYS A 8 8.79 9.69 12.71
C LYS A 8 8.03 8.35 12.85
N TYR A 9 6.85 8.25 12.24
CA TYR A 9 5.96 7.09 12.37
C TYR A 9 5.69 6.36 11.05
N PHE A 10 6.23 6.84 9.93
CA PHE A 10 6.15 6.22 8.61
C PHE A 10 7.51 6.31 7.90
N MET A 11 8.37 5.33 8.14
CA MET A 11 9.79 5.38 7.75
C MET A 11 10.07 4.89 6.33
N HIS A 12 9.18 4.10 5.72
CA HIS A 12 9.37 3.51 4.39
C HIS A 12 8.74 4.33 3.25
N GLY A 13 8.83 3.82 2.02
CA GLY A 13 8.09 4.31 0.86
C GLY A 13 6.68 3.72 0.83
N THR A 14 5.77 4.31 0.05
CA THR A 14 4.36 3.87 0.03
C THR A 14 4.02 2.86 -1.07
N SER A 15 5.00 2.50 -1.90
CA SER A 15 4.79 1.70 -3.11
C SER A 15 6.11 1.17 -3.66
N HIS A 16 6.05 0.00 -4.29
CA HIS A 16 7.06 -0.53 -5.21
C HIS A 16 6.39 -1.29 -6.37
N HIS A 17 7.16 -1.59 -7.42
CA HIS A 17 6.67 -2.44 -8.50
C HIS A 17 6.44 -3.87 -8.02
N MET A 18 5.47 -4.56 -8.62
CA MET A 18 5.12 -5.94 -8.34
C MET A 18 5.06 -6.75 -9.64
N GLY A 19 5.56 -7.98 -9.62
CA GLY A 19 5.49 -8.86 -10.79
C GLY A 19 6.11 -10.22 -10.54
N LEU A 20 7.17 -10.56 -11.26
CA LEU A 20 7.84 -11.85 -11.08
C LEU A 20 8.59 -11.91 -9.73
N ASP A 21 9.16 -10.78 -9.33
CA ASP A 21 9.69 -10.55 -8.00
C ASP A 21 8.70 -9.75 -7.15
N THR A 22 8.71 -9.97 -5.84
CA THR A 22 7.86 -9.22 -4.90
C THR A 22 8.18 -7.73 -4.94
N HIS A 23 9.47 -7.37 -4.92
CA HIS A 23 9.94 -6.03 -5.23
C HIS A 23 10.50 -6.04 -6.65
N ASP A 24 9.62 -5.91 -7.64
CA ASP A 24 10.00 -6.05 -9.04
C ASP A 24 10.82 -4.85 -9.53
N TYR A 25 11.57 -5.07 -10.60
CA TYR A 25 12.36 -4.03 -11.23
C TYR A 25 11.46 -3.00 -11.94
N GLY A 26 11.71 -1.73 -11.67
CA GLY A 26 11.15 -0.64 -12.47
C GLY A 26 11.70 0.71 -12.04
N LYS A 27 11.77 1.65 -12.99
CA LYS A 27 12.28 2.99 -12.72
C LYS A 27 11.19 3.84 -12.07
N LEU A 28 11.30 4.04 -10.76
CA LEU A 28 10.38 4.89 -9.99
C LEU A 28 10.43 6.39 -10.37
N THR A 29 11.41 6.80 -11.18
CA THR A 29 11.56 8.18 -11.65
C THR A 29 10.85 8.45 -12.98
N GLU A 30 10.37 7.40 -13.66
CA GLU A 30 9.62 7.53 -14.91
C GLU A 30 8.12 7.61 -14.61
N PRO A 31 7.31 8.25 -15.48
CA PRO A 31 5.86 8.25 -15.33
C PRO A 31 5.29 6.83 -15.31
N MET A 32 4.28 6.60 -14.47
CA MET A 32 3.51 5.35 -14.48
C MET A 32 2.80 5.17 -15.83
N GLN A 33 2.76 3.94 -16.32
CA GLN A 33 2.12 3.57 -17.58
C GLN A 33 1.07 2.48 -17.35
N ALA A 34 0.08 2.40 -18.25
CA ALA A 34 -0.93 1.34 -18.21
C ALA A 34 -0.27 -0.05 -18.16
N ASN A 35 -0.92 -0.97 -17.44
CA ASN A 35 -0.47 -2.34 -17.17
C ASN A 35 0.71 -2.49 -16.20
N MET A 36 1.31 -1.40 -15.71
CA MET A 36 2.22 -1.50 -14.57
C MET A 36 1.45 -1.90 -13.31
N VAL A 37 2.07 -2.73 -12.46
CA VAL A 37 1.51 -3.18 -11.18
C VAL A 37 2.35 -2.65 -10.04
N PHE A 38 1.69 -2.10 -9.03
CA PHE A 38 2.31 -1.49 -7.85
C PHE A 38 1.61 -1.93 -6.57
N THR A 39 2.36 -1.92 -5.47
CA THR A 39 1.77 -1.92 -4.11
C THR A 39 1.29 -0.52 -3.74
N VAL A 40 0.29 -0.44 -2.87
CA VAL A 40 -0.14 0.77 -2.16
C VAL A 40 -0.19 0.42 -0.69
N GLU A 41 0.85 0.80 0.06
CA GLU A 41 1.14 0.24 1.39
C GLU A 41 1.38 1.30 2.50
N PRO A 42 0.43 2.22 2.75
CA PRO A 42 0.56 3.16 3.85
C PRO A 42 0.60 2.44 5.20
N GLY A 43 1.46 2.92 6.09
CA GLY A 43 1.59 2.37 7.44
C GLY A 43 1.80 3.45 8.50
N ILE A 44 1.46 3.10 9.74
CA ILE A 44 1.78 3.89 10.92
C ILE A 44 2.33 2.96 12.00
N TYR A 45 3.47 3.36 12.58
CA TYR A 45 4.16 2.60 13.60
C TYR A 45 4.44 3.53 14.78
N ILE A 46 3.92 3.19 15.96
CA ILE A 46 4.03 3.97 17.20
C ILE A 46 4.75 3.09 18.25
N PRO A 47 6.10 3.08 18.26
CA PRO A 47 6.87 2.18 19.11
C PRO A 47 6.61 2.37 20.61
N ASP A 48 6.38 3.61 21.04
CA ASP A 48 6.10 3.95 22.44
C ASP A 48 4.79 3.31 22.96
N GLU A 49 3.87 2.94 22.04
CA GLU A 49 2.61 2.25 22.34
C GLU A 49 2.68 0.75 22.00
N GLY A 50 3.79 0.26 21.44
CA GLY A 50 3.88 -1.12 20.93
C GLY A 50 2.91 -1.41 19.78
N PHE A 51 2.49 -0.36 19.05
CA PHE A 51 1.43 -0.42 18.06
C PHE A 51 1.94 -0.19 16.64
N GLY A 52 1.42 -0.94 15.68
CA GLY A 52 1.76 -0.77 14.27
C GLY A 52 0.71 -1.38 13.35
N ILE A 53 0.32 -0.63 12.34
CA ILE A 53 -0.64 -1.06 11.31
C ILE A 53 -0.11 -0.67 9.94
N ARG A 54 -0.25 -1.59 8.98
CA ARG A 54 -0.09 -1.33 7.55
C ARG A 54 -1.23 -2.02 6.82
N LEU A 55 -1.87 -1.29 5.91
CA LEU A 55 -2.81 -1.85 4.95
C LEU A 55 -2.16 -1.76 3.58
N GLU A 56 -2.22 -2.84 2.81
CA GLU A 56 -1.47 -2.98 1.57
C GLU A 56 -2.29 -3.70 0.51
N ASP A 57 -2.47 -3.03 -0.63
CA ASP A 57 -3.13 -3.58 -1.80
C ASP A 57 -2.23 -3.55 -3.03
N ASN A 58 -2.51 -4.44 -3.98
CA ASN A 58 -1.88 -4.46 -5.30
C ASN A 58 -2.83 -3.86 -6.33
N VAL A 59 -2.36 -2.89 -7.09
CA VAL A 59 -3.15 -2.19 -8.12
C VAL A 59 -2.49 -2.27 -9.48
N VAL A 60 -3.31 -2.39 -10.54
CA VAL A 60 -2.87 -2.33 -11.94
C VAL A 60 -3.30 -0.99 -12.53
N VAL A 61 -2.33 -0.21 -13.01
CA VAL A 61 -2.59 1.07 -13.68
C VAL A 61 -3.42 0.82 -14.94
N GLN A 62 -4.53 1.54 -15.06
CA GLN A 62 -5.41 1.49 -16.22
C GLN A 62 -5.02 2.57 -17.23
N GLU A 63 -5.40 2.40 -18.50
CA GLU A 63 -5.22 3.42 -19.54
C GLU A 63 -5.96 4.73 -19.20
N THR A 64 -7.12 4.60 -18.55
CA THR A 64 -7.93 5.73 -18.08
C THR A 64 -8.61 5.39 -16.75
N GLY A 65 -8.87 6.39 -15.92
CA GLY A 65 -9.56 6.21 -14.64
C GLY A 65 -8.65 5.76 -13.49
N GLU A 66 -9.26 5.19 -12.47
CA GLU A 66 -8.55 4.72 -11.26
C GLU A 66 -7.83 3.38 -11.51
N PRO A 67 -6.69 3.13 -10.84
CA PRO A 67 -6.04 1.82 -10.86
C PRO A 67 -6.99 0.71 -10.42
N PHE A 68 -6.94 -0.43 -11.12
CA PHE A 68 -7.75 -1.59 -10.76
C PHE A 68 -7.13 -2.34 -9.59
N ASN A 69 -7.85 -2.40 -8.46
CA ASN A 69 -7.40 -3.11 -7.27
C ASN A 69 -7.59 -4.63 -7.41
N LEU A 70 -6.48 -5.36 -7.40
CA LEU A 70 -6.42 -6.82 -7.48
C LEU A 70 -6.84 -7.52 -6.18
N MET A 71 -6.77 -6.79 -5.06
CA MET A 71 -6.99 -7.28 -3.70
C MET A 71 -8.35 -6.83 -3.13
N ARG A 72 -9.18 -6.11 -3.91
CA ARG A 72 -10.46 -5.47 -3.51
C ARG A 72 -11.51 -6.35 -2.81
N ASN A 73 -11.33 -7.66 -2.80
CA ASN A 73 -12.23 -8.61 -2.15
C ASN A 73 -11.75 -9.01 -0.75
N ILE A 74 -10.63 -8.45 -0.29
CA ILE A 74 -10.11 -8.63 1.06
C ILE A 74 -10.70 -7.51 1.94
N PRO A 75 -11.31 -7.85 3.08
CA PRO A 75 -11.93 -6.86 3.96
C PRO A 75 -10.88 -5.93 4.58
N ILE A 76 -11.13 -4.62 4.50
CA ILE A 76 -10.30 -3.59 5.14
C ILE A 76 -11.10 -2.70 6.09
N GLU A 77 -12.42 -2.72 5.96
CA GLU A 77 -13.31 -1.95 6.83
C GLU A 77 -13.47 -2.67 8.17
N ILE A 78 -13.43 -1.89 9.26
CA ILE A 78 -13.44 -2.39 10.64
C ILE A 78 -14.64 -3.31 10.87
N ASP A 79 -15.84 -2.85 10.51
CA ASP A 79 -17.10 -3.60 10.72
C ASP A 79 -17.10 -4.94 9.97
N GLU A 80 -16.53 -4.99 8.77
CA GLU A 80 -16.45 -6.21 7.96
C GLU A 80 -15.47 -7.22 8.59
N ILE A 81 -14.31 -6.75 9.02
CA ILE A 81 -13.31 -7.57 9.72
C ILE A 81 -13.89 -8.12 11.02
N GLU A 82 -14.48 -7.27 11.86
CA GLU A 82 -15.07 -7.68 13.14
C GLU A 82 -16.21 -8.68 12.94
N THR A 83 -17.04 -8.51 11.91
CA THR A 83 -18.11 -9.46 11.59
C THR A 83 -17.55 -10.83 11.23
N LEU A 84 -16.54 -10.88 10.36
CA LEU A 84 -15.90 -12.14 9.94
C LEU A 84 -15.19 -12.85 11.10
N MET A 85 -14.55 -12.10 12.01
CA MET A 85 -13.86 -12.66 13.18
C MET A 85 -14.81 -13.25 14.23
N ASN A 86 -16.05 -12.75 14.30
CA ASN A 86 -17.05 -13.17 15.28
C ASN A 86 -18.05 -14.21 14.73
N SER A 87 -17.83 -14.72 13.51
CA SER A 87 -18.69 -15.72 12.84
C SER A 87 -18.32 -17.16 13.20
#